data_AF-A0A2V8R445-F1
#
_entry.id   AF-A0A2V8R445-F1
#
_cell.length_a   1.000
_cell.length_b   1.000
_cell.length_c   1.000
_cell.angle_alpha   90.00
_cell.angle_beta   90.00
_cell.angle_gamma   90.00
#
_symmetry.space_group_name_H-M   'P 1'
#
loop_
_entity.id
_entity.type
_entity.pdbx_description
1 polymer ?
#
loop_
_entity_poly.entity_id
_entity_poly.type
_entity_poly.pdbx_seq_one_letter_code
_entity_poly.pdbx_strand_id
1 'polypeptide(L)'
;MISNSDLEDLIISVLDAIDAPADVRTLRSLVMSRLPVMDIYLVPLGGDDPDSDGPHYDPADLRENPEQALLRHETEQEAAGSVDRFLKNLRANVRGKMKQYDRMLGVLWHCYLSADHATQLEVAAALGVSDSLVSDYRRRIEQELRALSFKEVEEARMFELALRERVRTLVEMSDEEVIAV
;
A
#
# COMPACT_ATOMS: atom_id res chain seq x y z
N MET A 1 -25.27 11.95 9.58
CA MET A 1 -24.33 11.58 8.50
C MET A 1 -25.16 10.95 7.39
N ILE A 2 -24.97 11.37 6.13
CA ILE A 2 -25.62 10.74 4.97
C ILE A 2 -24.92 9.41 4.68
N SER A 3 -25.67 8.34 4.43
CA SER A 3 -25.07 7.06 4.06
C SER A 3 -24.63 7.08 2.59
N ASN A 4 -23.72 6.18 2.21
CA ASN A 4 -23.24 6.12 0.82
C ASN A 4 -24.36 5.82 -0.19
N SER A 5 -25.36 5.01 0.20
CA SER A 5 -26.54 4.74 -0.64
C SER A 5 -27.41 5.97 -0.83
N ASP A 6 -27.61 6.76 0.24
CA ASP A 6 -28.41 7.98 0.15
C ASP A 6 -27.71 9.06 -0.70
N LEU A 7 -26.37 9.07 -0.69
CA LEU A 7 -25.58 9.97 -1.53
C LEU A 7 -25.67 9.59 -3.02
N GLU A 8 -25.69 8.29 -3.31
CA GLU A 8 -25.87 7.77 -4.67
C GLU A 8 -27.25 8.15 -5.24
N ASP A 9 -28.32 7.92 -4.47
CA ASP A 9 -29.68 8.32 -4.84
C ASP A 9 -29.80 9.83 -5.08
N LEU A 10 -29.09 10.63 -4.28
CA LEU A 10 -29.05 12.08 -4.43
C LEU A 10 -28.32 12.51 -5.72
N ILE A 11 -27.23 11.83 -6.07
CA ILE A 11 -26.51 12.07 -7.33
C ILE A 11 -27.39 11.72 -8.53
N ILE A 12 -28.09 10.58 -8.49
CA ILE A 12 -29.02 10.16 -9.54
C ILE A 12 -30.15 11.19 -9.71
N SER A 13 -30.77 11.64 -8.61
CA SER A 13 -31.80 12.66 -8.64
C SER A 13 -31.33 14.00 -9.24
N VAL A 14 -30.07 14.39 -8.97
CA VAL A 14 -29.50 15.61 -9.56
C VAL A 14 -29.26 15.44 -11.06
N LEU A 15 -28.77 14.28 -11.50
CA LEU A 15 -28.54 13.99 -12.92
C LEU A 15 -29.85 13.93 -13.72
N ASP A 16 -30.88 13.30 -13.18
CA ASP A 16 -32.22 13.27 -13.78
C ASP A 16 -32.83 14.68 -13.91
N ALA A 17 -32.55 15.56 -12.95
CA ALA A 17 -33.09 16.92 -12.96
C ALA A 17 -32.40 17.88 -13.95
N ILE A 18 -31.13 17.65 -14.27
CA ILE A 18 -30.37 18.51 -15.20
C ILE A 18 -30.45 18.05 -16.66
N ASP A 19 -30.90 16.82 -16.91
CA ASP A 19 -31.11 16.20 -18.24
C ASP A 19 -29.93 16.43 -19.21
N ALA A 20 -28.71 16.49 -18.66
CA ALA A 20 -27.49 16.81 -19.40
C ALA A 20 -26.25 16.28 -18.67
N PRO A 21 -25.18 15.91 -19.40
CA PRO A 21 -23.92 15.52 -18.78
C PRO A 21 -23.26 16.72 -18.11
N ALA A 22 -22.98 16.61 -16.80
CA ALA A 22 -22.26 17.60 -16.01
C ALA A 22 -20.85 17.10 -15.65
N ASP A 23 -19.89 18.03 -15.57
CA ASP A 23 -18.58 17.72 -15.03
C ASP A 23 -18.64 17.52 -13.50
N VAL A 24 -17.65 16.81 -12.96
CA VAL A 24 -17.62 16.40 -11.54
C VAL A 24 -17.67 17.60 -10.59
N ARG A 25 -17.12 18.76 -10.98
CA ARG A 25 -17.11 19.95 -10.14
C ARG A 25 -18.53 20.54 -10.01
N THR A 26 -19.24 20.61 -11.13
CA THR A 26 -20.62 21.08 -11.20
C THR A 26 -21.56 20.12 -10.48
N LEU A 27 -21.42 18.82 -10.72
CA LEU A 27 -22.20 17.78 -10.04
C LEU A 27 -22.02 17.84 -8.52
N ARG A 28 -20.78 17.96 -8.04
CA ARG A 28 -20.48 18.12 -6.62
C ARG A 28 -21.14 19.37 -6.04
N SER A 29 -21.09 20.51 -6.73
CA SER A 29 -21.72 21.75 -6.25
C SER A 29 -23.23 21.61 -6.11
N LEU A 30 -23.88 20.96 -7.08
CA LEU A 30 -25.33 20.75 -7.08
C LEU A 30 -25.77 19.78 -5.98
N VAL A 31 -25.09 18.63 -5.86
CA VAL A 31 -25.35 17.65 -4.80
C VAL A 31 -25.17 18.26 -3.42
N MET A 32 -24.10 19.03 -3.20
CA MET A 32 -23.85 19.71 -1.92
C MET A 32 -24.93 20.76 -1.59
N SER A 33 -25.52 21.42 -2.59
CA SER A 33 -26.62 22.38 -2.36
C SER A 33 -27.93 21.74 -1.87
N ARG A 34 -28.08 20.43 -2.11
CA ARG A 34 -29.26 19.63 -1.75
C ARG A 34 -29.07 18.85 -0.46
N LEU A 35 -27.85 18.79 0.07
CA LEU A 35 -27.63 18.20 1.38
C LEU A 35 -28.35 19.06 2.43
N PRO A 36 -29.11 18.45 3.35
CA PRO A 36 -29.70 19.19 4.44
C PRO A 36 -28.56 19.88 5.20
N VAL A 37 -28.64 21.21 5.31
CA VAL A 37 -27.79 21.96 6.23
C VAL A 37 -28.18 21.46 7.60
N MET A 38 -27.32 20.62 8.18
CA MET A 38 -27.46 20.24 9.56
C MET A 38 -27.29 21.53 10.34
N ASP A 39 -28.37 22.02 10.97
CA ASP A 39 -28.24 22.99 12.03
C ASP A 39 -27.28 22.35 13.03
N ILE A 40 -26.06 22.88 13.08
CA ILE A 40 -25.17 22.61 14.20
C ILE A 40 -25.95 23.11 15.40
N TYR A 41 -26.55 22.18 16.14
CA TYR A 41 -26.95 22.43 17.51
C TYR A 41 -25.69 22.98 18.17
N LEU A 42 -25.64 24.30 18.34
CA LEU A 42 -24.74 24.94 19.28
C LEU A 42 -25.17 24.37 20.62
N VAL A 43 -24.52 23.27 21.02
CA VAL A 43 -24.56 22.81 22.40
C VAL A 43 -24.06 24.00 23.21
N PRO A 44 -24.88 24.60 24.08
CA PRO A 44 -24.42 25.68 24.93
C PRO A 44 -23.21 25.15 25.72
N LEU A 45 -22.05 25.75 25.52
CA LEU A 45 -20.95 25.58 26.45
C LEU A 45 -21.38 26.28 27.74
N GLY A 46 -21.92 25.49 28.68
CA GLY A 46 -22.33 25.96 30.00
C GLY A 46 -23.84 26.14 30.15
N GLY A 47 -24.53 25.03 30.42
CA GLY A 47 -25.65 25.05 31.33
C GLY A 47 -25.14 24.54 32.67
N ASP A 48 -24.74 25.45 33.56
CA ASP A 48 -24.61 25.15 35.00
C ASP A 48 -26.02 24.76 35.47
N ASP A 49 -26.31 23.47 35.46
CA ASP A 49 -27.35 22.90 36.29
C ASP A 49 -26.64 22.45 37.58
N PRO A 50 -26.78 23.18 38.70
CA PRO A 50 -26.01 22.93 39.92
C PRO A 50 -26.34 21.58 40.60
N ASP A 51 -27.31 20.82 40.08
CA ASP A 51 -27.81 19.57 40.68
C ASP A 51 -27.50 18.30 39.87
N SER A 52 -26.70 18.37 38.80
CA SER A 52 -26.28 17.16 38.07
C SER A 52 -24.94 16.62 38.59
N ASP A 53 -25.00 15.78 39.63
CA ASP A 53 -23.86 15.06 40.22
C ASP A 53 -23.39 13.87 39.33
N GLY A 54 -23.44 14.05 38.02
CA GLY A 54 -22.97 13.08 37.02
C GLY A 54 -21.55 13.45 36.56
N PRO A 55 -20.59 12.51 36.54
CA PRO A 55 -19.24 12.81 36.06
C PRO A 55 -19.28 13.31 34.61
N HIS A 56 -18.83 14.54 34.42
CA HIS A 56 -18.64 15.17 33.13
C HIS A 56 -17.44 14.50 32.43
N TYR A 57 -17.72 13.62 31.46
CA TYR A 57 -16.67 13.00 30.66
C TYR A 57 -16.37 13.88 29.45
N ASP A 58 -15.12 14.34 29.34
CA ASP A 58 -14.61 14.88 28.08
C ASP A 58 -14.66 13.79 27.00
N PRO A 59 -15.02 14.14 25.75
CA PRO A 59 -14.94 13.20 24.64
C PRO A 59 -13.50 12.70 24.49
N ALA A 60 -13.34 11.38 24.36
CA ALA A 60 -12.02 10.75 24.24
C ALA A 60 -11.26 11.35 23.03
N ASP A 61 -10.01 11.77 23.25
CA ASP A 61 -9.15 12.21 22.17
C ASP A 61 -8.87 11.03 21.24
N LEU A 62 -9.32 11.14 19.99
CA LEU A 62 -9.14 10.13 18.94
C LEU A 62 -7.87 10.36 18.14
N ARG A 63 -7.10 11.41 18.45
CA ARG A 63 -5.81 11.67 17.81
C ARG A 63 -4.83 10.57 18.18
N GLU A 64 -3.93 10.31 17.25
CA GLU A 64 -2.81 9.43 17.49
C GLU A 64 -1.98 9.95 18.67
N ASN A 65 -1.83 9.10 19.68
CA ASN A 65 -1.02 9.42 20.84
C ASN A 65 0.47 9.16 20.51
N PRO A 66 1.42 9.76 21.26
CA PRO A 66 2.84 9.61 20.94
C PRO A 66 3.32 8.15 21.01
N GLU A 67 2.71 7.31 21.83
CA GLU A 67 3.04 5.89 21.91
C GLU A 67 2.64 5.12 20.65
N GLN A 68 1.47 5.40 20.08
CA GLN A 68 1.01 4.84 18.81
C GLN A 68 1.91 5.27 17.66
N ALA A 69 2.31 6.54 17.62
CA ALA A 69 3.24 7.03 16.63
C ALA A 69 4.61 6.33 16.72
N LEU A 70 5.13 6.11 17.94
CA LEU A 70 6.36 5.35 18.15
C LEU A 70 6.21 3.89 17.69
N LEU A 71 5.12 3.23 18.06
CA LEU A 71 4.85 1.85 17.65
C LEU A 71 4.79 1.72 16.12
N ARG A 72 4.15 2.67 15.42
CA ARG A 72 4.13 2.67 13.95
C ARG A 72 5.54 2.76 13.37
N HIS A 73 6.38 3.65 13.88
CA HIS A 73 7.75 3.78 13.41
C HIS A 73 8.59 2.51 13.67
N GLU A 74 8.36 1.83 14.79
CA GLU A 74 9.02 0.56 15.09
C GLU A 74 8.58 -0.54 14.11
N THR A 75 7.29 -0.66 13.80
CA THR A 75 6.81 -1.66 12.85
C THR A 75 7.26 -1.38 11.41
N GLU A 76 7.32 -0.10 11.01
CA GLU A 76 7.91 0.34 9.74
C GLU A 76 9.40 -0.09 9.63
N GLN A 77 10.18 0.09 10.69
CA GLN A 77 11.58 -0.35 10.73
C GLN A 77 11.72 -1.87 10.72
N GLU A 78 10.85 -2.59 11.43
CA GLU A 78 10.82 -4.05 11.41
C GLU A 78 10.47 -4.59 10.01
N ALA A 79 9.54 -3.93 9.31
CA ALA A 79 9.19 -4.25 7.93
C ALA A 79 10.40 -4.08 7.00
N ALA A 80 11.17 -2.99 7.13
CA ALA A 80 12.42 -2.81 6.40
C ALA A 80 13.46 -3.91 6.74
N GLY A 81 13.56 -4.30 8.01
CA GLY A 81 14.44 -5.40 8.47
C GLY A 81 14.04 -6.80 7.98
N SER A 82 12.80 -6.97 7.50
CA SER A 82 12.29 -8.25 7.02
C SER A 82 12.83 -8.63 5.63
N VAL A 83 13.46 -7.69 4.91
CA VAL A 83 14.06 -7.90 3.59
C VAL A 83 15.11 -9.01 3.60
N ASP A 84 16.01 -9.02 4.58
CA ASP A 84 17.05 -10.04 4.66
C ASP A 84 16.46 -11.45 4.87
N ARG A 85 15.36 -11.55 5.62
CA ARG A 85 14.64 -12.80 5.82
C ARG A 85 13.99 -13.26 4.51
N PHE A 86 13.32 -12.36 3.80
CA PHE A 86 12.73 -12.63 2.48
C PHE A 86 13.78 -13.12 1.47
N LEU A 87 14.91 -12.43 1.36
CA LEU A 87 16.00 -12.82 0.45
C LEU A 87 16.63 -14.17 0.82
N LYS A 88 16.76 -14.47 2.13
CA LYS A 88 17.21 -15.79 2.60
C LYS A 88 16.22 -16.90 2.22
N ASN A 89 14.92 -16.68 2.36
CA ASN A 89 13.89 -17.65 1.98
C ASN A 89 13.90 -17.89 0.46
N LEU A 90 13.99 -16.83 -0.33
CA LEU A 90 14.18 -16.94 -1.78
C LEU A 90 15.40 -17.78 -2.14
N ARG A 91 16.54 -17.56 -1.47
CA ARG A 91 17.74 -18.37 -1.69
C ARG A 91 17.53 -19.85 -1.31
N ALA A 92 16.78 -20.12 -0.25
CA ALA A 92 16.42 -21.49 0.14
C ALA A 92 15.52 -22.17 -0.90
N ASN A 93 14.59 -21.44 -1.54
CA ASN A 93 13.71 -21.96 -2.59
C ASN A 93 14.44 -22.48 -3.84
N VAL A 94 15.65 -21.97 -4.12
CA VAL A 94 16.53 -22.46 -5.21
C VAL A 94 17.58 -23.46 -4.70
N ARG A 95 17.42 -23.99 -3.49
CA ARG A 95 18.31 -24.97 -2.84
C ARG A 95 19.78 -24.54 -2.85
N GLY A 96 20.05 -23.23 -2.72
CA GLY A 96 21.40 -22.69 -2.70
C GLY A 96 22.14 -22.66 -4.05
N LYS A 97 21.47 -22.96 -5.18
CA LYS A 97 22.08 -22.81 -6.52
C LYS A 97 22.22 -21.34 -6.88
N MET A 98 23.42 -20.77 -6.70
CA MET A 98 23.71 -19.34 -6.91
C MET A 98 23.22 -18.83 -8.27
N LYS A 99 23.57 -19.49 -9.38
CA LYS A 99 23.10 -19.08 -10.72
C LYS A 99 21.56 -19.04 -10.87
N GLN A 100 20.83 -19.90 -10.15
CA GLN A 100 19.37 -19.86 -10.15
C GLN A 100 18.84 -18.75 -9.26
N TYR A 101 19.53 -18.47 -8.15
CA TYR A 101 19.25 -17.34 -7.28
C TYR A 101 19.43 -16.01 -8.02
N ASP A 102 20.55 -15.83 -8.72
CA ASP A 102 20.87 -14.60 -9.47
C ASP A 102 19.81 -14.33 -10.55
N ARG A 103 19.42 -15.36 -11.29
CA ARG A 103 18.30 -15.26 -12.26
C ARG A 103 16.98 -14.91 -11.59
N MET A 104 16.70 -15.49 -10.42
CA MET A 104 15.48 -15.19 -9.68
C MET A 104 15.49 -13.76 -9.13
N LEU A 105 16.65 -13.23 -8.72
CA LEU A 105 16.84 -11.82 -8.37
C LEU A 105 16.63 -10.90 -9.58
N GLY A 106 17.14 -11.30 -10.77
CA GLY A 106 16.86 -10.60 -12.01
C GLY A 106 15.37 -10.53 -12.34
N VAL A 107 14.64 -11.65 -12.18
CA VAL A 107 13.18 -11.67 -12.36
C VAL A 107 12.49 -10.76 -11.33
N LEU A 108 12.91 -10.81 -10.06
CA LEU A 108 12.38 -9.94 -9.02
C LEU A 108 12.60 -8.46 -9.38
N TRP A 109 13.78 -8.11 -9.87
CA TRP A 109 14.13 -6.76 -10.28
C TRP A 109 13.25 -6.28 -11.44
N HIS A 110 13.27 -6.98 -12.58
CA HIS A 110 12.60 -6.52 -13.78
C HIS A 110 11.07 -6.61 -13.72
N CYS A 111 10.50 -7.54 -12.95
CA CYS A 111 9.05 -7.69 -12.86
C CYS A 111 8.39 -6.89 -11.74
N TYR A 112 9.11 -6.55 -10.66
CA TYR A 112 8.49 -5.96 -9.46
C TYR A 112 9.16 -4.68 -8.95
N LEU A 113 10.46 -4.48 -9.17
CA LEU A 113 11.22 -3.37 -8.53
C LEU A 113 11.67 -2.28 -9.53
N SER A 114 11.76 -2.63 -10.81
CA SER A 114 12.06 -1.70 -11.90
C SER A 114 10.86 -0.79 -12.17
N ALA A 115 11.13 0.49 -12.39
CA ALA A 115 10.11 1.43 -12.85
C ALA A 115 9.62 1.08 -14.27
N ASP A 116 10.52 0.52 -15.08
CA ASP A 116 10.21 0.04 -16.42
C ASP A 116 9.58 -1.35 -16.31
N HIS A 117 8.28 -1.42 -16.61
CA HIS A 117 7.51 -2.65 -16.55
C HIS A 117 7.86 -3.49 -17.80
N ALA A 118 8.75 -4.46 -17.63
CA ALA A 118 9.11 -5.37 -18.71
C ALA A 118 8.08 -6.50 -18.86
N THR A 119 7.76 -6.84 -20.10
CA THR A 119 6.95 -8.02 -20.40
C THR A 119 7.72 -9.30 -20.06
N GLN A 120 7.01 -10.41 -19.83
CA GLN A 120 7.63 -11.68 -19.48
C GLN A 120 8.65 -12.17 -20.53
N LEU A 121 8.36 -11.92 -21.82
CA LEU A 121 9.25 -12.25 -22.93
C LEU A 121 10.53 -11.41 -22.93
N GLU A 122 10.43 -10.11 -22.63
CA GLU A 122 11.60 -9.22 -22.52
C GLU A 122 12.48 -9.62 -21.34
N VAL A 123 11.88 -9.96 -20.19
CA VAL A 123 12.62 -10.46 -19.03
C VAL A 123 13.31 -11.79 -19.33
N ALA A 124 12.63 -12.70 -20.02
CA ALA A 124 13.20 -13.97 -20.44
C ALA A 124 14.42 -13.77 -21.35
N ALA A 125 14.32 -12.84 -22.31
CA ALA A 125 15.41 -12.49 -23.21
C ALA A 125 16.59 -11.83 -22.46
N ALA A 126 16.31 -10.86 -21.58
CA ALA A 126 17.33 -10.15 -20.80
C ALA A 126 18.13 -11.09 -19.90
N LEU A 127 17.47 -12.07 -19.27
CA LEU A 127 18.10 -13.02 -18.37
C LEU A 127 18.61 -14.29 -19.05
N GLY A 128 18.41 -14.44 -20.37
CA GLY A 128 18.80 -15.63 -21.13
C GLY A 128 18.10 -16.91 -20.67
N VAL A 129 16.84 -16.83 -20.29
CA VAL A 129 16.03 -17.95 -19.77
C VAL A 129 14.75 -18.16 -20.58
N SER A 130 14.06 -19.29 -20.37
CA SER A 130 12.76 -19.53 -20.98
C SER A 130 11.65 -18.75 -20.28
N ASP A 131 10.63 -18.38 -21.05
CA ASP A 131 9.39 -17.75 -20.56
C ASP A 131 8.74 -18.56 -19.42
N SER A 132 8.70 -19.89 -19.56
CA SER A 132 8.20 -20.80 -18.54
C SER A 132 8.97 -20.74 -17.22
N LEU A 133 10.29 -20.48 -17.28
CA LEU A 133 11.12 -20.36 -16.08
C LEU A 133 10.90 -19.02 -15.39
N VAL A 134 10.69 -17.94 -16.15
CA VAL A 134 10.29 -16.64 -15.60
C VAL A 134 8.95 -16.77 -14.86
N SER A 135 7.97 -17.44 -15.46
CA SER A 135 6.67 -17.69 -14.82
C SER A 135 6.79 -18.50 -13.52
N ASP A 136 7.64 -19.54 -13.50
CA ASP A 136 7.92 -20.32 -12.28
C ASP A 136 8.56 -19.48 -11.18
N TYR A 137 9.55 -18.64 -11.54
CA TYR A 137 10.18 -17.73 -10.58
C TYR A 137 9.21 -16.68 -10.05
N ARG A 138 8.37 -16.06 -10.90
CA ARG A 138 7.31 -15.14 -10.46
C ARG A 138 6.38 -15.79 -9.46
N ARG A 139 5.92 -17.02 -9.73
CA ARG A 139 5.06 -17.76 -8.81
C ARG A 139 5.70 -17.97 -7.44
N ARG A 140 7.00 -18.32 -7.38
CA ARG A 140 7.73 -18.51 -6.11
C ARG A 140 7.92 -17.19 -5.37
N ILE A 141 8.24 -16.11 -6.08
CA ILE A 141 8.36 -14.77 -5.51
C ILE A 141 7.03 -14.34 -4.90
N GLU A 142 5.92 -14.51 -5.63
CA GLU A 142 4.58 -14.17 -5.13
C GLU A 142 4.18 -14.99 -3.91
N GLN A 143 4.60 -16.26 -3.82
CA GLN A 143 4.37 -17.08 -2.63
C GLN A 143 5.09 -16.51 -1.40
N GLU A 144 6.35 -16.11 -1.54
CA GLU A 144 7.10 -15.49 -0.45
C GLU A 144 6.56 -14.10 -0.09
N LEU A 145 6.14 -13.30 -1.08
CA LEU A 145 5.52 -11.99 -0.84
C LEU A 145 4.20 -12.13 -0.09
N ARG A 146 3.38 -13.15 -0.40
CA ARG A 146 2.13 -13.43 0.33
C ARG A 146 2.36 -13.94 1.76
N ALA A 147 3.53 -14.50 2.04
CA ALA A 147 3.90 -14.91 3.39
C ALA A 147 4.26 -13.72 4.29
N LEU A 148 4.49 -12.54 3.71
CA LEU A 148 4.65 -11.29 4.46
C LEU A 148 3.28 -10.82 4.94
N SER A 149 3.16 -10.59 6.24
CA SER A 149 1.93 -10.14 6.90
C SER A 149 2.08 -8.70 7.37
N PHE A 150 2.04 -7.75 6.43
CA PHE A 150 1.97 -6.32 6.76
C PHE A 150 0.55 -5.92 7.14
N LYS A 151 0.42 -5.11 8.18
CA LYS A 151 -0.87 -4.58 8.66
C LYS A 151 -1.19 -3.24 8.02
N GLU A 152 -0.16 -2.43 7.78
CA GLU A 152 -0.29 -1.07 7.25
C GLU A 152 0.35 -0.95 5.86
N VAL A 153 -0.08 0.05 5.08
CA VAL A 153 0.44 0.30 3.73
C VAL A 153 1.88 0.83 3.81
N GLU A 154 2.18 1.59 4.85
CA GLU A 154 3.48 2.17 5.16
C GLU A 154 4.53 1.08 5.40
N GLU A 155 4.19 0.01 6.15
CA GLU A 155 5.07 -1.15 6.35
C GLU A 155 5.46 -1.80 5.01
N ALA A 156 4.48 -2.01 4.12
CA ALA A 156 4.73 -2.59 2.80
C ALA A 156 5.62 -1.68 1.92
N ARG A 157 5.43 -0.36 2.00
CA ARG A 157 6.28 0.62 1.29
C ARG A 157 7.72 0.63 1.81
N MET A 158 7.90 0.59 3.13
CA MET A 158 9.23 0.56 3.74
C MET A 158 9.96 -0.73 3.38
N PHE A 159 9.25 -1.86 3.35
CA PHE A 159 9.79 -3.12 2.84
C PHE A 159 10.18 -3.02 1.36
N GLU A 160 9.31 -2.50 0.49
CA GLU A 160 9.60 -2.35 -0.96
C GLU A 160 10.84 -1.49 -1.20
N LEU A 161 10.95 -0.35 -0.51
CA LEU A 161 12.07 0.57 -0.64
C LEU A 161 13.39 -0.10 -0.26
N ALA A 162 13.42 -0.76 0.91
CA ALA A 162 14.58 -1.48 1.39
C ALA A 162 14.93 -2.70 0.49
N LEU A 163 13.92 -3.41 -0.02
CA LEU A 163 14.11 -4.53 -0.94
C LEU A 163 14.72 -4.06 -2.26
N ARG A 164 14.25 -2.94 -2.79
CA ARG A 164 14.77 -2.36 -4.03
C ARG A 164 16.23 -1.97 -3.89
N GLU A 165 16.60 -1.29 -2.80
CA GLU A 165 18.00 -0.93 -2.54
C GLU A 165 18.87 -2.18 -2.40
N ARG A 166 18.41 -3.17 -1.62
CA ARG A 166 19.18 -4.40 -1.40
C ARG A 166 19.36 -5.23 -2.67
N VAL A 167 18.30 -5.43 -3.45
CA VAL A 167 18.37 -6.21 -4.70
C VAL A 167 19.22 -5.51 -5.74
N ARG A 168 19.15 -4.17 -5.84
CA ARG A 168 20.04 -3.40 -6.73
C ARG A 168 21.51 -3.72 -6.44
N THR A 169 21.93 -3.64 -5.17
CA THR A 169 23.33 -3.94 -4.80
C THR A 169 23.73 -5.36 -5.15
N LEU A 170 22.82 -6.34 -5.06
CA LEU A 170 23.11 -7.73 -5.37
C LEU A 170 23.21 -7.98 -6.89
N VAL A 171 22.33 -7.38 -7.69
CA VAL A 171 22.31 -7.52 -9.15
C VAL A 171 23.54 -6.84 -9.77
N GLU A 172 23.90 -5.64 -9.32
CA GLU A 172 25.10 -4.93 -9.79
C GLU A 172 26.39 -5.73 -9.51
N MET A 173 26.48 -6.40 -8.35
CA MET A 173 27.61 -7.29 -8.04
C MET A 173 27.64 -8.55 -8.93
N SER A 174 26.49 -9.09 -9.31
CA SER A 174 26.40 -10.23 -10.22
C SER A 174 26.88 -9.90 -11.63
N ASP A 175 26.64 -8.68 -12.11
CA ASP A 175 27.11 -8.24 -13.43
C ASP A 175 28.65 -8.04 -13.47
N GLU A 176 29.26 -7.59 -12.37
CA GLU A 176 30.72 -7.47 -12.26
C GLU A 176 31.45 -8.83 -12.28
N GLU A 177 30.89 -9.87 -11.66
CA GLU A 177 31.47 -11.22 -11.68
C GLU A 177 31.44 -11.85 -13.09
N VAL A 178 30.51 -11.45 -13.96
CA VAL A 178 30.43 -11.93 -15.35
C VAL A 178 31.48 -11.27 -16.25
N ILE A 179 31.92 -10.06 -15.92
CA ILE A 179 32.92 -9.31 -16.71
C ILE A 179 34.35 -9.73 -16.34
N ALA A 180 34.55 -10.32 -15.16
CA ALA A 180 35.87 -10.71 -14.64
C ALA A 180 36.35 -12.13 -15.04
N VAL A 181 35.64 -12.84 -15.94
CA VAL A 181 35.96 -14.23 -16.37
C VAL A 181 36.31 -14.30 -17.85
#